data_AF-A0A962D1R6-F1
#
_entry.id   AF-A0A962D1R6-F1
#
_cell.length_a   1.000
_cell.length_b   1.000
_cell.length_c   1.000
_cell.angle_alpha   90.00
_cell.angle_beta   90.00
_cell.angle_gamma   90.00
#
_symmetry.space_group_name_H-M   'P 1'
#
loop_
_entity.id
_entity.type
_entity.pdbx_description
1 polymer ?
#
loop_
_entity_poly.entity_id
_entity_poly.type
_entity_poly.pdbx_seq_one_letter_code
_entity_poly.pdbx_strand_id
1 'polypeptide(L)' 'MTQQLAGDRRIEDLDWAKGDGLLPAIVQDADDGRVLMLGYMNAQALQQTLASGRVCFWSRSKQRLWTKGE' A
#
# COMPACT_ATOMS: atom_id res chain seq x y z
N MET A 1 4.29 6.69 -29.53
CA MET A 1 2.88 6.93 -29.16
C MET A 1 2.70 6.43 -27.72
N THR A 2 3.22 7.20 -26.77
CA THR A 2 3.28 6.82 -25.35
C THR A 2 1.91 7.03 -24.75
N GLN A 3 1.24 5.96 -24.34
CA GLN A 3 -0.05 6.07 -23.67
C GLN A 3 0.15 6.70 -22.29
N GLN A 4 -0.20 7.98 -22.18
CA GLN A 4 -0.40 8.69 -20.93
C GLN A 4 -1.76 8.24 -20.35
N LEU A 5 -1.77 7.20 -19.52
CA LEU A 5 -2.99 6.71 -18.86
C LEU A 5 -2.76 6.55 -17.35
N ALA A 6 -2.86 7.68 -16.66
CA ALA A 6 -3.22 7.88 -15.26
C ALA A 6 -2.65 9.25 -14.88
N GLY A 7 -3.49 10.22 -14.52
CA GLY A 7 -2.98 11.46 -13.92
C GLY A 7 -2.08 11.13 -12.72
N ASP A 8 -1.02 11.91 -12.53
CA ASP A 8 -0.08 11.83 -11.40
C ASP A 8 -0.84 11.79 -10.07
N ARG A 9 -1.23 10.60 -9.62
CA ARG A 9 -1.88 10.40 -8.33
C ARG A 9 -0.78 10.28 -7.31
N ARG A 10 -0.66 11.30 -6.46
CA ARG A 10 0.34 11.31 -5.40
C ARG A 10 -0.22 10.61 -4.17
N ILE A 11 0.67 10.16 -3.30
CA ILE A 11 0.32 9.49 -2.04
C ILE A 11 -0.54 10.42 -1.15
N GLU A 12 -0.29 11.73 -1.24
CA GLU A 12 -1.00 12.75 -0.48
C GLU A 12 -2.46 12.94 -0.92
N ASP A 13 -2.81 12.54 -2.15
CA ASP A 13 -4.15 12.71 -2.70
C ASP A 13 -5.12 11.59 -2.23
N LEU A 14 -4.62 10.59 -1.50
CA LEU A 14 -5.45 9.52 -0.93
C LEU A 14 -6.20 10.01 0.32
N ASP A 15 -7.44 9.56 0.49
CA ASP A 15 -8.27 9.91 1.65
C ASP A 15 -7.88 9.11 2.90
N TRP A 16 -6.77 9.51 3.52
CA TRP A 16 -6.27 8.93 4.76
C TRP A 16 -7.23 9.16 5.93
N ALA A 17 -7.94 10.29 5.94
CA ALA A 17 -8.82 10.68 7.05
C ALA A 17 -10.00 9.71 7.20
N LYS A 18 -10.55 9.21 6.10
CA LYS A 18 -11.66 8.24 6.12
C LYS A 18 -11.34 6.92 6.83
N GLY A 19 -10.07 6.55 6.92
CA GLY A 19 -9.61 5.34 7.59
C GLY A 19 -8.74 5.60 8.83
N ASP A 20 -8.87 6.76 9.47
CA ASP A 20 -8.08 7.16 10.64
C ASP A 20 -6.56 7.07 10.41
N GLY A 21 -6.12 7.51 9.22
CA GLY A 21 -4.71 7.45 8.80
C GLY A 21 -4.28 6.10 8.22
N LEU A 22 -5.21 5.16 8.03
CA LEU A 22 -4.95 3.84 7.48
C LEU A 22 -5.81 3.56 6.25
N LEU A 23 -5.19 2.94 5.25
CA LEU A 23 -5.88 2.45 4.05
C LEU A 23 -5.80 0.93 3.97
N PRO A 24 -6.89 0.25 3.60
CA PRO A 24 -6.85 -1.18 3.27
C PRO A 24 -6.03 -1.38 2.00
N ALA A 25 -5.09 -2.33 2.05
CA ALA A 25 -4.23 -2.71 0.94
C ALA A 25 -4.45 -4.20 0.62
N ILE A 26 -5.02 -4.48 -0.55
CA ILE A 26 -5.21 -5.83 -1.06
C ILE A 26 -3.99 -6.22 -1.87
N VAL A 27 -3.34 -7.31 -1.49
CA VAL A 27 -2.26 -7.92 -2.27
C VAL A 27 -2.88 -9.00 -3.16
N GLN A 28 -2.60 -8.90 -4.44
CA GLN A 28 -3.00 -9.87 -5.44
C GLN A 28 -1.77 -10.48 -6.08
N ASP A 29 -1.92 -11.72 -6.54
CA ASP A 29 -0.97 -12.33 -7.45
C ASP A 29 -0.95 -11.55 -8.77
N ALA A 30 0.24 -11.30 -9.30
CA ALA A 30 0.41 -10.45 -10.48
C ALA A 30 0.04 -11.17 -11.79
N ASP A 31 0.06 -12.51 -11.80
CA ASP A 31 -0.16 -13.31 -13.00
C ASP A 31 -1.64 -13.62 -13.21
N ASP A 32 -2.36 -13.99 -12.14
CA ASP A 32 -3.75 -14.45 -12.21
C ASP A 32 -4.76 -13.55 -11.48
N GLY A 33 -4.29 -12.50 -10.78
CA GLY A 33 -5.13 -11.55 -10.04
C GLY A 33 -5.76 -12.14 -8.76
N ARG A 34 -5.36 -13.34 -8.35
CA ARG A 34 -5.87 -13.98 -7.13
C ARG A 34 -5.55 -13.12 -5.91
N VAL A 35 -6.56 -12.85 -5.08
CA VAL A 35 -6.34 -12.18 -3.80
C VAL A 35 -5.53 -13.07 -2.86
N LEU A 36 -4.35 -12.60 -2.46
CA LEU A 36 -3.44 -13.30 -1.57
C LEU A 36 -3.66 -12.90 -0.11
N MET A 37 -3.84 -11.60 0.15
CA MET A 37 -4.09 -11.10 1.49
C MET A 37 -4.65 -9.66 1.50
N LEU A 38 -5.20 -9.28 2.65
CA LEU A 38 -5.56 -7.91 2.99
C LEU A 38 -4.66 -7.45 4.15
N GLY A 39 -4.11 -6.25 4.04
CA GLY A 39 -3.43 -5.57 5.13
C GLY A 39 -3.87 -4.11 5.23
N TYR A 40 -3.25 -3.37 6.14
CA TYR A 40 -3.45 -1.92 6.28
C TYR A 40 -2.10 -1.23 6.13
N MET A 41 -2.12 -0.08 5.47
CA MET A 41 -0.94 0.79 5.31
C MET A 41 -1.28 2.17 5.86
N ASN A 42 -0.34 2.79 6.56
CA ASN A 42 -0.30 4.25 6.72
C ASN A 42 0.54 4.85 5.58
N ALA A 43 0.61 6.18 5.49
CA ALA A 43 1.37 6.87 4.45
C ALA A 43 2.85 6.42 4.40
N GLN A 44 3.48 6.22 5.56
CA GLN A 44 4.87 5.79 5.66
C GLN A 44 5.08 4.35 5.13
N ALA A 45 4.19 3.42 5.47
CA ALA A 45 4.23 2.04 4.97
C ALA A 45 4.10 1.99 3.44
N LEU A 46 3.22 2.82 2.86
CA LEU A 46 3.06 2.90 1.41
C LEU A 46 4.31 3.51 0.75
N GLN A 47 4.86 4.60 1.30
CA GLN A 47 6.12 5.18 0.83
C GLN A 47 7.27 4.17 0.85
N GLN A 48 7.43 3.42 1.94
CA GLN A 48 8.47 2.39 2.05
C GLN A 48 8.24 1.24 1.07
N THR A 49 6.99 0.85 0.82
CA THR A 49 6.65 -0.18 -0.17
C THR A 49 7.11 0.24 -1.56
N LEU A 50 6.79 1.47 -1.97
CA LEU A 50 7.17 2.02 -3.27
C LEU A 50 8.69 2.19 -3.41
N ALA A 51 9.36 2.65 -2.35
CA ALA A 51 10.80 2.87 -2.37
C ALA A 51 11.61 1.56 -2.40
N SER A 52 11.15 0.51 -1.70
CA SER A 52 11.91 -0.73 -1.52
C SER A 52 11.52 -1.86 -2.48
N GLY A 53 10.36 -1.74 -3.14
CA GLY A 53 9.77 -2.82 -3.95
C GLY A 53 9.28 -4.02 -3.12
N ARG A 54 9.27 -3.91 -1.77
CA ARG A 54 8.78 -4.94 -0.86
C ARG A 54 7.57 -4.43 -0.10
N VAL A 55 6.53 -5.25 0.00
CA VAL A 55 5.29 -4.86 0.70
C VAL A 55 5.56 -4.61 2.19
N CYS A 56 5.28 -3.39 2.63
CA CYS A 56 5.35 -2.95 4.02
C CYS A 56 3.95 -2.57 4.50
N PHE A 57 3.54 -3.09 5.66
CA PHE A 57 2.26 -2.81 6.30
C PHE A 57 2.44 -2.05 7.60
N TRP A 58 1.37 -1.43 8.07
CA TRP A 58 1.25 -0.92 9.43
C TRP A 58 0.56 -1.95 10.32
N SER A 59 1.27 -2.48 11.32
CA SER A 59 0.69 -3.36 12.33
C SER A 59 -0.14 -2.53 13.32
N ARG A 60 -1.46 -2.64 13.25
CA ARG A 60 -2.38 -1.96 14.19
C ARG A 60 -2.23 -2.43 15.63
N SER A 61 -1.84 -3.69 15.85
CA SER A 61 -1.64 -4.22 17.21
C SER A 61 -0.28 -3.85 17.79
N LYS A 62 0.78 -3.87 16.98
CA LYS A 62 2.15 -3.57 17.42
C LYS A 62 2.55 -2.11 17.23
N GLN A 63 1.71 -1.30 16.58
CA GLN A 63 1.95 0.11 16.27
C GLN A 63 3.32 0.36 15.61
N ARG A 64 3.68 -0.52 14.66
CA ARG A 64 4.95 -0.44 13.92
C ARG A 64 4.81 -0.85 12.47
N LEU A 65 5.78 -0.44 11.67
CA LEU A 65 6.00 -0.97 10.33
C LEU A 65 6.41 -2.44 10.39
N TRP A 66 5.88 -3.22 9.46
CA TRP A 66 6.20 -4.63 9.30
C TRP A 66 6.30 -4.95 7.81
N THR A 67 7.48 -5.41 7.38
CA THR A 67 7.70 -5.83 6.00
C THR A 67 7.30 -7.29 5.85
N LYS A 68 6.51 -7.63 4.84
CA LYS A 68 6.09 -9.01 4.62
C LYS A 68 7.34 -9.87 4.36
N GLY A 69 7.55 -10.88 5.20
CA GLY A 69 8.72 -11.77 5.14
C GLY A 69 9.85 -11.43 6.13
N GLU A 70 9.65 -10.45 7.03
CA GLU A 70 10.48 -10.24 8.23
C GLU A 70 10.44 -11.43 9.20
#